data_AF-A0A931NIU9-F1
#
_entry.id   AF-A0A931NIU9-F1
#
_cell.length_a   1.000
_cell.length_b   1.000
_cell.length_c   1.000
_cell.angle_alpha   90.00
_cell.angle_beta   90.00
_cell.angle_gamma   90.00
#
_symmetry.space_group_name_H-M   'P 1'
#
loop_
_entity.id
_entity.type
_entity.pdbx_description
1 polymer ?
#
loop_
_entity_poly.entity_id
_entity_poly.type
_entity_poly.pdbx_seq_one_letter_code
_entity_poly.pdbx_strand_id
1 'polypeptide(L)'
;MGLQERRMIQTLQQETLPARSAEIAEICGQAVPYEVDWDSLGQDGQALNFVDNTACHRLNMALRVICLDEMGKQAVREGLKQVKLVNVATPELKQLRFANGVLEIHNAFAHGAQGMHSDGEIRAVLEAGL
;
A
#
# COMPACT_ATOMS: atom_id res chain seq x y z
N MET A 1 18.70 11.43 7.15
CA MET A 1 17.34 11.86 7.54
C MET A 1 17.43 12.96 8.59
N GLY A 2 16.77 14.10 8.37
CA GLY A 2 16.63 15.18 9.34
C GLY A 2 15.54 14.89 10.37
N LEU A 3 15.29 15.86 11.27
CA LEU A 3 14.28 15.72 12.32
C LEU A 3 12.85 15.66 11.77
N GLN A 4 12.58 16.37 10.67
CA GLN A 4 11.24 16.39 10.06
C GLN A 4 10.90 15.04 9.43
N GLU A 5 11.81 14.45 8.66
CA GLU A 5 11.60 13.13 8.05
C GLU A 5 11.39 12.05 9.12
N ARG A 6 12.15 12.11 10.22
CA ARG A 6 11.96 11.20 11.37
C ARG A 6 10.57 11.31 11.99
N ARG A 7 10.04 12.53 12.14
CA ARG A 7 8.68 12.77 12.65
C ARG A 7 7.63 12.23 11.68
N MET A 8 7.80 12.45 10.39
CA MET A 8 6.89 11.92 9.37
C MET A 8 6.85 10.39 9.36
N ILE A 9 8.02 9.73 9.42
CA ILE A 9 8.11 8.28 9.54
C ILE A 9 7.39 7.80 10.80
N GLN A 10 7.58 8.49 11.94
CA GLN A 10 6.89 8.14 13.17
C GLN A 10 5.37 8.25 13.03
N THR A 11 4.86 9.33 12.43
CA THR A 11 3.42 9.49 12.16
C THR A 11 2.90 8.39 11.24
N LEU A 12 3.63 8.05 10.16
CA LEU A 12 3.25 6.96 9.27
C LEU A 12 3.16 5.62 10.03
N GLN A 13 4.14 5.32 10.87
CA GLN A 13 4.21 4.08 11.65
C GLN A 13 3.14 3.97 12.74
N GLN A 14 2.88 5.06 13.46
CA GLN A 14 2.06 5.05 14.68
C GLN A 14 0.59 5.39 14.43
N GLU A 15 0.31 6.13 13.35
CA GLU A 15 -1.04 6.65 13.08
C GLU A 15 -1.54 6.19 11.71
N THR A 16 -0.84 6.54 10.63
CA THR A 16 -1.37 6.38 9.26
C THR A 16 -1.51 4.92 8.84
N LEU A 17 -0.44 4.12 8.93
CA LEU A 17 -0.46 2.72 8.50
C LEU A 17 -1.40 1.86 9.37
N PRO A 18 -1.42 2.01 10.72
CA PRO A 18 -2.41 1.31 11.55
C PRO A 18 -3.85 1.68 11.19
N ALA A 19 -4.15 2.97 10.96
CA ALA A 19 -5.49 3.40 10.58
C ALA A 19 -5.92 2.82 9.22
N ARG A 20 -5.00 2.77 8.24
CA ARG A 20 -5.27 2.14 6.93
C ARG A 20 -5.46 0.64 7.03
N SER A 21 -4.71 -0.03 7.89
CA SER A 21 -4.89 -1.47 8.16
C SER A 21 -6.24 -1.75 8.82
N ALA A 22 -6.67 -0.89 9.75
CA ALA A 22 -8.00 -0.98 10.36
C ALA A 22 -9.12 -0.75 9.33
N GLU A 23 -8.96 0.22 8.43
CA GLU A 23 -9.90 0.42 7.32
C GLU A 23 -10.00 -0.83 6.42
N ILE A 24 -8.89 -1.53 6.16
CA ILE A 24 -8.92 -2.82 5.44
C ILE A 24 -9.77 -3.86 6.22
N ALA A 25 -9.64 -3.90 7.55
CA ALA A 25 -10.44 -4.79 8.39
C ALA A 25 -11.95 -4.48 8.30
N GLU A 26 -12.32 -3.21 8.23
CA GLU A 26 -13.72 -2.80 8.03
C GLU A 26 -14.26 -3.21 6.65
N ILE A 27 -13.42 -3.13 5.60
CA ILE A 27 -13.80 -3.48 4.23
C ILE A 27 -13.89 -5.00 4.05
N CYS A 28 -12.91 -5.74 4.54
CA CYS A 28 -12.67 -7.14 4.17
C CYS A 28 -12.94 -8.12 5.33
N GLY A 29 -13.05 -7.64 6.57
CA GLY A 29 -13.20 -8.46 7.77
C GLY A 29 -11.88 -8.96 8.37
N GLN A 30 -10.73 -8.50 7.89
CA GLN A 30 -9.41 -8.81 8.46
C GLN A 30 -8.44 -7.64 8.23
N ALA A 31 -7.68 -7.28 9.27
CA ALA A 31 -6.60 -6.30 9.14
C ALA A 31 -5.42 -6.87 8.34
N VAL A 32 -4.84 -6.08 7.46
CA VAL A 32 -3.64 -6.46 6.70
C VAL A 32 -2.48 -5.55 7.12
N PRO A 33 -1.40 -6.11 7.69
CA PRO A 33 -0.24 -5.33 8.11
C PRO A 33 0.55 -4.78 6.92
N TYR A 34 1.13 -3.59 7.13
CA TYR A 34 2.07 -2.96 6.21
C TYR A 34 3.50 -3.20 6.67
N GLU A 35 4.35 -3.68 5.77
CA GLU A 35 5.80 -3.66 5.88
C GLU A 35 6.34 -2.58 4.93
N VAL A 36 7.23 -1.72 5.43
CA VAL A 36 7.73 -0.59 4.65
C VAL A 36 9.25 -0.64 4.66
N ASP A 37 9.83 -0.57 3.46
CA ASP A 37 11.26 -0.38 3.28
C ASP A 37 11.62 1.08 3.59
N TRP A 38 11.86 1.36 4.87
CA TRP A 38 12.21 2.70 5.35
C TRP A 38 13.58 3.17 4.85
N ASP A 39 14.48 2.26 4.51
CA ASP A 39 15.79 2.61 3.96
C ASP A 39 15.64 3.20 2.54
N SER A 40 14.70 2.68 1.75
CA SER A 40 14.34 3.23 0.44
C SER A 40 13.62 4.59 0.49
N LEU A 41 12.93 4.91 1.62
CA LEU A 41 12.10 6.11 1.78
C LEU A 41 12.78 7.24 2.58
N GLY A 42 13.64 6.90 3.53
CA GLY A 42 13.99 7.79 4.64
C GLY A 42 14.77 9.05 4.27
N GLN A 43 15.33 9.12 3.06
CA GLN A 43 16.06 10.28 2.58
C GLN A 43 15.22 11.24 1.73
N ASP A 44 13.95 10.91 1.48
CA ASP A 44 13.07 11.65 0.59
C ASP A 44 11.78 12.09 1.31
N GLY A 45 11.81 13.31 1.87
CA GLY A 45 10.65 13.88 2.56
C GLY A 45 9.44 14.06 1.65
N GLN A 46 9.63 14.25 0.34
CA GLN A 46 8.53 14.32 -0.61
C GLN A 46 7.88 12.95 -0.78
N ALA A 47 8.67 11.89 -0.91
CA ALA A 47 8.18 10.53 -0.96
C ALA A 47 7.32 10.18 0.27
N LEU A 48 7.77 10.52 1.48
CA LEU A 48 7.04 10.27 2.72
C LEU A 48 5.62 10.90 2.73
N ASN A 49 5.44 12.08 2.13
CA ASN A 49 4.13 12.73 2.02
C ASN A 49 3.13 11.96 1.15
N PHE A 50 3.63 11.17 0.19
CA PHE A 50 2.77 10.51 -0.79
C PHE A 50 2.46 9.05 -0.45
N VAL A 51 3.17 8.42 0.51
CA VAL A 51 3.01 7.00 0.89
C VAL A 51 1.54 6.62 1.10
N ASP A 52 0.79 7.44 1.83
CA ASP A 52 -0.62 7.16 2.08
C ASP A 52 -1.47 7.23 0.82
N ASN A 53 -1.52 8.39 0.17
CA ASN A 53 -2.45 8.63 -0.93
C ASN A 53 -2.15 7.79 -2.19
N THR A 54 -0.88 7.49 -2.46
CA THR A 54 -0.46 6.79 -3.69
C THR A 54 -0.31 5.28 -3.54
N ALA A 55 -0.30 4.74 -2.32
CA ALA A 55 -0.29 3.30 -2.09
C ALA A 55 -1.44 2.84 -1.18
N CYS A 56 -1.43 3.25 0.09
CA CYS A 56 -2.36 2.72 1.10
C CYS A 56 -3.82 3.02 0.77
N HIS A 57 -4.12 4.28 0.43
CA HIS A 57 -5.46 4.69 0.06
C HIS A 57 -5.90 4.04 -1.27
N ARG A 58 -5.00 3.93 -2.27
CA ARG A 58 -5.30 3.26 -3.55
C ARG A 58 -5.64 1.78 -3.34
N LEU A 59 -4.90 1.08 -2.48
CA LEU A 59 -5.22 -0.29 -2.09
C LEU A 59 -6.61 -0.39 -1.44
N ASN A 60 -6.92 0.48 -0.48
CA ASN A 60 -8.23 0.46 0.16
C ASN A 60 -9.37 0.69 -0.84
N MET A 61 -9.17 1.54 -1.86
CA MET A 61 -10.15 1.71 -2.94
C MET A 61 -10.31 0.46 -3.80
N ALA A 62 -9.21 -0.20 -4.16
CA ALA A 62 -9.26 -1.48 -4.89
C ALA A 62 -10.04 -2.54 -4.09
N LEU A 63 -9.74 -2.67 -2.79
CA LEU A 63 -10.40 -3.62 -1.89
C LEU A 63 -11.88 -3.34 -1.71
N ARG A 64 -12.32 -2.08 -1.70
CA ARG A 64 -13.76 -1.74 -1.65
C ARG A 64 -14.53 -2.28 -2.85
N VAL A 65 -13.87 -2.40 -4.01
CA VAL A 65 -14.49 -2.96 -5.22
C VAL A 65 -14.45 -4.50 -5.19
N ILE A 66 -13.36 -5.10 -4.74
CA ILE A 66 -13.26 -6.57 -4.63
C ILE A 66 -14.26 -7.09 -3.59
N CYS A 67 -14.36 -6.42 -2.44
CA CYS A 67 -15.17 -6.85 -1.29
C CYS A 67 -16.64 -6.40 -1.35
N LEU A 68 -17.19 -6.19 -2.55
CA LEU A 68 -18.61 -5.83 -2.73
C LEU A 68 -19.57 -6.94 -2.30
N ASP A 69 -19.12 -8.20 -2.34
CA ASP A 69 -19.87 -9.37 -1.90
C ASP A 69 -19.04 -10.25 -0.94
N GLU A 70 -19.69 -11.27 -0.36
CA GLU A 70 -19.04 -12.16 0.60
C GLU A 70 -17.96 -13.05 -0.04
N MET A 71 -18.07 -13.37 -1.32
CA MET A 71 -17.06 -14.16 -2.03
C MET A 71 -15.76 -13.37 -2.15
N GLY A 72 -15.82 -12.11 -2.57
CA GLY A 72 -14.66 -11.22 -2.63
C GLY A 72 -14.04 -10.98 -1.26
N LYS A 73 -14.85 -10.76 -0.21
CA LYS A 73 -14.34 -10.65 1.17
C LYS A 73 -13.65 -11.93 1.63
N GLN A 74 -14.21 -13.10 1.33
CA GLN A 74 -13.60 -14.37 1.68
C GLN A 74 -12.26 -14.56 0.96
N ALA A 75 -12.22 -14.31 -0.35
CA ALA A 75 -11.00 -14.39 -1.14
C ALA A 75 -9.89 -13.49 -0.57
N VAL A 76 -10.19 -12.22 -0.27
CA VAL A 76 -9.21 -11.29 0.33
C VAL A 76 -8.74 -11.78 1.70
N ARG A 77 -9.63 -12.22 2.60
CA ARG A 77 -9.23 -12.73 3.93
C ARG A 77 -8.31 -13.94 3.83
N GLU A 78 -8.59 -14.84 2.90
CA GLU A 78 -7.82 -16.07 2.71
C GLU A 78 -6.51 -15.82 1.97
N GLY A 79 -6.49 -14.89 1.01
CA GLY A 79 -5.34 -14.64 0.14
C GLY A 79 -4.41 -13.53 0.62
N LEU A 80 -4.90 -12.33 0.96
CA LEU A 80 -4.06 -11.18 1.29
C LEU A 80 -3.63 -11.18 2.76
N LYS A 81 -2.33 -11.37 3.00
CA LYS A 81 -1.73 -11.49 4.34
C LYS A 81 -0.87 -10.31 4.74
N GLN A 82 -0.26 -9.63 3.77
CA GLN A 82 0.66 -8.52 4.01
C GLN A 82 0.75 -7.60 2.79
N VAL A 83 1.04 -6.33 3.05
CA VAL A 83 1.41 -5.36 2.00
C VAL A 83 2.82 -4.88 2.26
N LYS A 84 3.67 -4.92 1.24
CA LYS A 84 5.04 -4.41 1.29
C LYS A 84 5.18 -3.18 0.42
N LEU A 85 5.67 -2.08 0.99
CA LEU A 85 5.89 -0.82 0.29
C LEU A 85 7.37 -0.57 0.09
N VAL A 86 7.76 -0.30 -1.15
CA VAL A 86 9.14 0.00 -1.54
C VAL A 86 9.17 1.27 -2.37
N ASN A 87 10.06 2.20 -2.04
CA ASN A 87 10.28 3.38 -2.86
C ASN A 87 11.29 3.08 -3.97
N VAL A 88 10.97 3.52 -5.20
CA VAL A 88 11.88 3.46 -6.34
C VAL A 88 12.18 4.86 -6.87
N ALA A 89 13.33 5.03 -7.50
CA ALA A 89 13.82 6.35 -7.88
C ALA A 89 12.95 7.04 -8.95
N THR A 90 12.42 6.29 -9.91
CA THR A 90 11.70 6.85 -11.06
C THR A 90 10.45 6.03 -11.42
N PRO A 91 9.42 6.64 -12.05
CA PRO A 91 8.18 5.94 -12.41
C PRO A 91 8.37 4.69 -13.28
N GLU A 92 9.45 4.60 -14.05
CA GLU A 92 9.77 3.45 -14.92
C GLU A 92 10.18 2.20 -14.12
N LEU A 93 10.61 2.39 -12.87
CA LEU A 93 11.02 1.32 -11.97
C LEU A 93 9.86 0.81 -11.09
N LYS A 94 8.65 1.36 -11.26
CA LYS A 94 7.47 0.89 -10.55
C LYS A 94 7.22 -0.58 -10.85
N GLN A 95 6.84 -1.32 -9.81
CA GLN A 95 6.49 -2.73 -9.90
C GLN A 95 5.30 -2.99 -9.00
N LEU A 96 4.46 -3.92 -9.42
CA LEU A 96 3.29 -4.35 -8.67
C LEU A 96 3.19 -5.86 -8.80
N ARG A 97 3.21 -6.56 -7.66
CA ARG A 97 3.21 -8.02 -7.65
C ARG A 97 2.40 -8.52 -6.47
N PHE A 98 1.61 -9.56 -6.71
CA PHE A 98 0.97 -10.33 -5.66
C PHE A 98 1.41 -11.79 -5.76
N ALA A 99 1.98 -12.31 -4.69
CA ALA A 99 2.40 -13.71 -4.61
C ALA A 99 2.46 -14.16 -3.15
N ASN A 100 2.06 -15.42 -2.89
CA ASN A 100 2.11 -16.02 -1.55
C ASN A 100 1.45 -15.16 -0.46
N GLY A 101 0.38 -14.45 -0.82
CA GLY A 101 -0.36 -13.56 0.06
C GLY A 101 0.33 -12.23 0.41
N VAL A 102 1.42 -11.89 -0.27
CA VAL A 102 2.10 -10.60 -0.12
C VAL A 102 1.88 -9.75 -1.37
N LEU A 103 1.30 -8.56 -1.18
CA LEU A 103 1.21 -7.53 -2.21
C LEU A 103 2.43 -6.61 -2.09
N GLU A 104 3.37 -6.71 -3.03
CA GLU A 104 4.52 -5.82 -3.13
C GLU A 104 4.18 -4.65 -4.06
N ILE A 105 4.21 -3.42 -3.51
CA ILE A 105 3.95 -2.17 -4.22
C ILE A 105 5.25 -1.37 -4.25
N HIS A 106 5.85 -1.28 -5.43
CA HIS A 106 7.00 -0.44 -5.69
C HIS A 106 6.52 0.81 -6.41
N ASN A 107 6.58 1.95 -5.72
CA ASN A 107 6.14 3.25 -6.22
C ASN A 107 7.29 4.25 -6.24
N ALA A 108 7.29 5.15 -7.21
CA ALA A 108 8.16 6.32 -7.21
C ALA A 108 7.50 7.43 -6.41
N PHE A 109 7.43 7.28 -5.09
CA PHE A 109 6.53 8.07 -4.21
C PHE A 109 6.72 9.59 -4.37
N ALA A 110 7.95 10.06 -4.56
CA ALA A 110 8.23 11.49 -4.77
C ALA A 110 7.54 12.08 -6.01
N HIS A 111 7.13 11.25 -6.97
CA HIS A 111 6.49 11.65 -8.22
C HIS A 111 4.95 11.70 -8.14
N GLY A 112 4.36 11.53 -6.95
CA GLY A 112 2.92 11.63 -6.73
C GLY A 112 2.13 10.73 -7.69
N ALA A 113 1.18 11.31 -8.43
CA ALA A 113 0.29 10.58 -9.33
C ALA A 113 1.01 9.85 -10.48
N GLN A 114 2.17 10.34 -10.94
CA GLN A 114 2.95 9.66 -11.98
C GLN A 114 3.69 8.44 -11.42
N GLY A 115 4.03 8.50 -10.13
CA GLY A 115 4.78 7.49 -9.40
C GLY A 115 3.96 6.37 -8.77
N MET A 116 2.64 6.32 -9.02
CA MET A 116 1.73 5.36 -8.39
C MET A 116 1.17 4.32 -9.36
N HIS A 117 0.71 3.20 -8.82
CA HIS A 117 -0.26 2.32 -9.50
C HIS A 117 -1.68 2.79 -9.17
N SER A 118 -2.57 2.76 -10.16
CA SER A 118 -3.99 3.04 -9.95
C SER A 118 -4.65 1.95 -9.11
N ASP A 119 -5.78 2.27 -8.46
CA ASP A 119 -6.60 1.26 -7.78
C ASP A 119 -7.10 0.16 -8.75
N GLY A 120 -7.30 0.49 -10.03
CA GLY A 120 -7.62 -0.51 -11.07
C GLY A 120 -6.49 -1.51 -11.34
N GLU A 121 -5.23 -1.06 -11.38
CA GLU A 121 -4.06 -1.94 -11.54
C GLU A 121 -3.85 -2.82 -10.30
N ILE A 122 -4.00 -2.24 -9.10
CA ILE A 122 -3.94 -2.98 -7.82
C ILE A 122 -5.02 -4.04 -7.77
N ARG A 123 -6.25 -3.69 -8.12
CA ARG A 123 -7.37 -4.64 -8.18
C ARG A 123 -7.05 -5.80 -9.12
N ALA A 124 -6.63 -5.51 -10.35
CA ALA A 124 -6.37 -6.54 -11.35
C ALA A 124 -5.30 -7.54 -10.91
N VAL A 125 -4.23 -7.07 -10.23
CA VAL A 125 -3.17 -7.94 -9.72
C VAL A 125 -3.67 -8.81 -8.55
N LEU A 126 -4.51 -8.26 -7.66
CA LEU A 126 -5.11 -9.03 -6.57
C LEU A 126 -6.10 -10.07 -7.10
N GLU A 127 -7.06 -9.69 -7.95
CA GLU A 127 -8.06 -10.62 -8.52
C GLU A 127 -7.43 -11.78 -9.30
N ALA A 128 -6.27 -11.55 -9.93
CA ALA A 128 -5.56 -12.61 -10.64
C ALA A 128 -4.85 -13.64 -9.74
N GLY A 129 -4.64 -13.33 -8.45
CA GLY A 129 -3.90 -14.19 -7.53
C GLY A 129 -4.63 -14.57 -6.23
N LEU A 130 -5.85 -14.06 -6.02
CA LEU A 130 -6.75 -14.46 -4.93
C LEU A 130 -7.52 -15.75 -5.26
#